data_AF-A0A3B0SN35-F1
#
_entry.id   AF-A0A3B0SN35-F1
#
_cell.length_a   1.000
_cell.length_b   1.000
_cell.length_c   1.000
_cell.angle_alpha   90.00
_cell.angle_beta   90.00
_cell.angle_gamma   90.00
#
_symmetry.space_group_name_H-M   'P 1'
#
loop_
_entity.id
_entity.type
_entity.pdbx_description
1 polymer ?
#
loop_
_entity_poly.entity_id
_entity_poly.type
_entity_poly.pdbx_seq_one_letter_code
_entity_poly.pdbx_strand_id
1 'polypeptide(L)'
;MRAIIIVLDSFGVGESDDAALFGDQGADTFGHIAEQCALGRADVPGLRTGPLLIPNLMELGLGLAAEQSTGREIRVEKARKITGKYGFAAERSKGKDTPSGHWEMAGVPVEFDWGYFSLETPSFPDSLIADLVAECDLPGVLGNCHSSGTEIIDRLGAEHIKSGKPIVYTSADSVFQIAAHEIHFGLDRLYKVCDVARRLVDEYNIGRVIARPFIGEGKGEFVRTGNRRDLSVPPPAPTLLDFMVDSGGEVISIGKIADIFAQQGITRHYKAHGNLQIFSVLMEQVNISAENAIIFANMVDFDMLYGHRRDVAGYAAALEEFDRGLPGLRAALRPDDVVILTADHGCDPTWPGSDHTREHVPV
;
A
#
# COMPACT_ATOMS: atom_id res chain seq x y z
N MET A 1 11.42 -19.58 -17.71
CA MET A 1 11.28 -18.11 -17.47
C MET A 1 10.51 -17.85 -16.18
N ARG A 2 10.88 -16.78 -15.48
CA ARG A 2 10.14 -16.21 -14.34
C ARG A 2 9.94 -14.71 -14.55
N ALA A 3 8.83 -14.18 -14.05
CA ALA A 3 8.60 -12.75 -13.96
C ALA A 3 8.73 -12.32 -12.49
N ILE A 4 9.58 -11.33 -12.22
CA ILE A 4 9.76 -10.74 -10.90
C ILE A 4 9.21 -9.32 -10.95
N ILE A 5 8.10 -9.07 -10.27
CA ILE A 5 7.42 -7.78 -10.20
C ILE A 5 7.69 -7.18 -8.82
N ILE A 6 8.32 -6.02 -8.79
CA ILE A 6 8.63 -5.29 -7.56
C ILE A 6 7.95 -3.92 -7.65
N VAL A 7 6.96 -3.73 -6.79
CA VAL A 7 6.27 -2.45 -6.65
C VAL A 7 6.96 -1.66 -5.54
N LEU A 8 7.51 -0.50 -5.89
CA LEU A 8 7.97 0.52 -4.97
C LEU A 8 6.74 1.38 -4.64
N ASP A 9 5.96 0.91 -3.65
CA ASP A 9 4.66 1.49 -3.26
C ASP A 9 4.72 3.02 -3.19
N SER A 10 3.81 3.71 -3.86
CA SER A 10 3.74 5.18 -3.95
C SER A 10 4.88 5.94 -4.67
N PHE A 11 5.82 5.26 -5.36
CA PHE A 11 6.95 5.91 -6.02
C PHE A 11 6.60 6.48 -7.41
N GLY A 12 5.83 7.57 -7.44
CA GLY A 12 5.46 8.32 -8.64
C GLY A 12 6.61 9.10 -9.31
N VAL A 13 6.43 9.42 -10.60
CA VAL A 13 7.39 10.17 -11.43
C VAL A 13 6.74 11.38 -12.11
N GLY A 14 5.89 12.11 -11.39
CA GLY A 14 5.25 13.33 -11.85
C GLY A 14 3.76 13.18 -12.12
N GLU A 15 3.02 14.27 -11.93
CA GLU A 15 1.57 14.36 -12.13
C GLU A 15 1.12 13.72 -13.45
N SER A 16 0.00 12.99 -13.40
CA SER A 16 -0.70 12.54 -14.62
C SER A 16 -1.63 13.63 -15.15
N ASP A 17 -2.09 13.46 -16.40
CA ASP A 17 -2.99 14.40 -17.08
C ASP A 17 -4.27 14.73 -16.28
N ASP A 18 -4.74 13.79 -15.44
CA ASP A 18 -5.96 13.91 -14.65
C ASP A 18 -5.74 14.30 -13.19
N ALA A 19 -4.51 14.64 -12.77
CA ALA A 19 -4.16 15.03 -11.40
C ALA A 19 -5.01 16.19 -10.85
N ALA A 20 -5.48 17.06 -11.74
CA ALA A 20 -6.44 18.14 -11.45
C ALA A 20 -7.71 17.68 -10.72
N LEU A 21 -8.23 16.51 -11.09
CA LEU A 21 -9.46 15.95 -10.52
C LEU A 21 -9.27 15.53 -9.05
N PHE A 22 -8.03 15.28 -8.65
CA PHE A 22 -7.65 14.85 -7.31
C PHE A 22 -7.03 15.98 -6.47
N GLY A 23 -6.84 17.16 -7.06
CA GLY A 23 -6.16 18.28 -6.41
C GLY A 23 -4.64 18.12 -6.35
N ASP A 24 -4.07 17.27 -7.20
CA ASP A 24 -2.65 16.88 -7.17
C ASP A 24 -1.80 17.57 -8.25
N GLN A 25 -2.26 18.71 -8.78
CA GLN A 25 -1.55 19.44 -9.83
C GLN A 25 -0.18 19.92 -9.38
N GLY A 26 0.88 19.35 -9.94
CA GLY A 26 2.27 19.64 -9.66
C GLY A 26 2.95 18.64 -8.74
N ALA A 27 2.26 17.56 -8.33
CA ALA A 27 2.89 16.47 -7.58
C ALA A 27 4.01 15.81 -8.41
N ASP A 28 5.14 15.51 -7.78
CA ASP A 28 6.28 14.84 -8.41
C ASP A 28 7.11 14.15 -7.34
N THR A 29 6.72 12.92 -6.99
CA THR A 29 7.34 12.17 -5.89
C THR A 29 8.84 12.03 -6.09
N PHE A 30 9.28 11.44 -7.21
CA PHE A 30 10.69 11.26 -7.48
C PHE A 30 11.45 12.59 -7.65
N GLY A 31 10.91 13.53 -8.44
CA GLY A 31 11.57 14.78 -8.75
C GLY A 31 11.74 15.67 -7.53
N HIS A 32 10.72 15.78 -6.67
CA HIS A 32 10.82 16.56 -5.43
C HIS A 32 11.74 15.90 -4.40
N ILE A 33 11.73 14.57 -4.26
CA ILE A 33 12.73 13.88 -3.41
C ILE A 33 14.15 14.23 -3.90
N ALA A 34 14.42 14.07 -5.19
CA ALA A 34 15.72 14.36 -5.77
C ALA A 34 16.14 15.83 -5.57
N GLU A 35 15.22 16.78 -5.77
CA GLU A 35 15.47 18.20 -5.55
C GLU A 35 15.79 18.53 -4.09
N GLN A 36 15.02 18.02 -3.12
CA GLN A 36 15.28 18.28 -1.70
C GLN A 36 16.63 17.69 -1.26
N CYS A 37 17.02 16.53 -1.79
CA CYS A 37 18.34 15.95 -1.58
C CYS A 37 19.46 16.83 -2.16
N ALA A 38 19.32 17.27 -3.41
CA ALA A 38 20.31 18.14 -4.07
C ALA A 38 20.49 19.48 -3.36
N LEU A 39 19.44 20.00 -2.73
CA LEU A 39 19.46 21.24 -1.93
C LEU A 39 19.97 21.02 -0.49
N GLY A 40 20.31 19.79 -0.09
CA GLY A 40 20.75 19.44 1.26
C GLY A 40 19.65 19.55 2.32
N ARG A 41 18.38 19.65 1.91
CA ARG A 41 17.23 19.79 2.83
C ARG A 41 16.77 18.46 3.40
N ALA A 42 17.13 17.36 2.75
CA ALA A 42 16.90 16.00 3.20
C ALA A 42 18.13 15.38 3.90
N ASP A 43 19.10 16.20 4.31
CA ASP A 43 20.29 15.74 5.04
C ASP A 43 19.96 15.56 6.52
N VAL A 44 20.14 14.34 7.01
CA VAL A 44 19.87 13.96 8.41
C VAL A 44 21.08 13.18 8.92
N PRO A 45 21.81 13.68 9.94
CA PRO A 45 22.98 13.00 10.48
C PRO A 45 22.69 11.57 10.90
N GLY A 46 23.50 10.63 10.39
CA GLY A 46 23.33 9.19 10.66
C GLY A 46 22.28 8.48 9.80
N LEU A 47 21.56 9.19 8.93
CA LEU A 47 20.60 8.62 7.99
C LEU A 47 21.07 8.77 6.54
N ARG A 48 21.21 10.01 6.06
CA ARG A 48 21.67 10.32 4.69
C ARG A 48 22.25 11.73 4.57
N THR A 49 23.06 11.98 3.54
CA THR A 49 23.61 13.30 3.23
C THR A 49 23.92 13.45 1.75
N GLY A 50 23.75 14.67 1.23
CA GLY A 50 24.09 15.02 -0.15
C GLY A 50 23.00 14.66 -1.16
N PRO A 51 23.34 14.63 -2.47
CA PRO A 51 22.39 14.30 -3.52
C PRO A 51 21.86 12.87 -3.39
N LEU A 52 20.70 12.59 -3.97
CA LEU A 52 20.11 11.26 -3.97
C LEU A 52 21.01 10.26 -4.72
N LEU A 53 21.39 9.16 -4.07
CA LEU A 53 22.32 8.16 -4.63
C LEU A 53 21.60 6.86 -5.01
N ILE A 54 21.10 6.80 -6.25
CA ILE A 54 20.41 5.63 -6.81
C ILE A 54 20.99 5.19 -8.17
N PRO A 55 22.31 4.95 -8.28
CA PRO A 55 22.96 4.72 -9.56
C PRO A 55 22.40 3.52 -10.33
N ASN A 56 21.94 2.47 -9.64
CA ASN A 56 21.44 1.27 -10.32
C ASN A 56 20.08 1.52 -10.99
N LEU A 57 19.15 2.21 -10.31
CA LEU A 57 17.88 2.65 -10.88
C LEU A 57 18.10 3.63 -12.05
N MET A 58 19.07 4.53 -11.92
CA MET A 58 19.45 5.43 -13.01
C MET A 58 19.98 4.67 -14.24
N GLU A 59 20.81 3.63 -14.03
CA GLU A 59 21.29 2.76 -15.11
C GLU A 59 20.18 1.91 -15.75
N LEU A 60 19.08 1.63 -15.04
CA LEU A 60 17.91 0.97 -15.62
C LEU A 60 17.08 1.90 -16.50
N GLY A 61 17.18 3.22 -16.29
CA GLY A 61 16.52 4.24 -17.10
C GLY A 61 15.50 5.11 -16.37
N LEU A 62 15.40 5.00 -15.02
CA LEU A 62 14.46 5.76 -14.21
C LEU A 62 14.50 7.27 -14.50
N GLY A 63 15.71 7.84 -14.57
CA GLY A 63 15.88 9.26 -14.88
C GLY A 63 15.24 9.65 -16.20
N LEU A 64 15.42 8.85 -17.26
CA LEU A 64 14.84 9.13 -18.57
C LEU A 64 13.32 8.96 -18.59
N ALA A 65 12.79 7.97 -17.88
CA ALA A 65 11.35 7.79 -17.70
C ALA A 65 10.70 9.01 -17.03
N ALA A 66 11.29 9.48 -15.93
CA ALA A 66 10.80 10.63 -15.18
C ALA A 66 10.90 11.94 -15.98
N GLU A 67 11.99 12.14 -16.73
CA GLU A 67 12.13 13.31 -17.60
C GLU A 67 11.11 13.31 -18.75
N GLN A 68 10.76 12.13 -19.28
CA GLN A 68 9.72 12.00 -20.30
C GLN A 68 8.32 12.24 -19.73
N SER A 69 8.06 11.79 -18.51
CA SER A 69 6.80 12.02 -17.79
C SER A 69 6.60 13.52 -17.48
N THR A 70 7.58 14.13 -16.82
CA THR A 70 7.48 15.51 -16.32
C THR A 70 7.77 16.58 -17.37
N GLY A 71 8.47 16.22 -18.45
CA GLY A 71 9.02 17.17 -19.41
C GLY A 71 10.15 18.05 -18.85
N ARG A 72 10.73 17.70 -17.69
CA ARG A 72 11.75 18.49 -16.97
C ARG A 72 12.95 17.62 -16.60
N GLU A 73 14.12 18.23 -16.52
CA GLU A 73 15.32 17.54 -16.05
C GLU A 73 15.25 17.23 -14.55
N ILE A 74 15.46 15.96 -14.18
CA ILE A 74 15.52 15.56 -12.77
C ILE A 74 16.92 15.83 -12.19
N ARG A 75 16.97 16.48 -11.01
CA ARG A 75 18.21 16.86 -10.30
C ARG A 75 18.85 15.69 -9.55
N VAL A 76 19.34 14.72 -10.31
CA VAL A 76 20.05 13.53 -9.81
C VAL A 76 21.22 13.20 -10.76
N GLU A 77 22.24 12.50 -10.26
CA GLU A 77 23.36 12.07 -11.11
C GLU A 77 22.87 11.18 -12.26
N LYS A 78 23.21 11.56 -13.50
CA LYS A 78 22.79 10.81 -14.69
C LYS A 78 23.61 9.53 -14.86
N ALA A 79 22.97 8.46 -15.30
CA ALA A 79 23.66 7.23 -15.67
C ALA A 79 24.54 7.42 -16.90
N ARG A 80 25.73 6.82 -16.89
CA ARG A 80 26.64 6.82 -18.05
C ARG A 80 26.16 5.92 -19.18
N LYS A 81 25.38 4.89 -18.85
CA LYS A 81 24.87 3.90 -19.78
C LYS A 81 23.52 3.38 -19.28
N ILE A 82 22.57 3.28 -20.21
CA ILE A 82 21.29 2.62 -19.94
C ILE A 82 21.40 1.13 -20.25
N THR A 83 20.93 0.32 -19.33
CA THR A 83 20.99 -1.15 -19.38
C THR A 83 19.60 -1.80 -19.37
N GLY A 84 18.57 -1.07 -18.93
CA GLY A 84 17.17 -1.51 -18.94
C GLY A 84 16.36 -1.05 -20.14
N LYS A 85 15.14 -1.57 -20.22
CA LYS A 85 14.03 -0.90 -20.91
C LYS A 85 13.33 -0.02 -19.87
N TYR A 86 12.86 1.14 -20.30
CA TYR A 86 12.26 2.11 -19.39
C TYR A 86 11.07 2.79 -20.05
N GLY A 87 10.14 3.23 -19.22
CA GLY A 87 9.03 4.09 -19.59
C GLY A 87 8.30 4.59 -18.34
N PHE A 88 7.14 5.18 -18.54
CA PHE A 88 6.20 5.48 -17.48
C PHE A 88 4.80 5.04 -17.91
N ALA A 89 3.94 4.74 -16.95
CA ALA A 89 2.56 4.38 -17.18
C ALA A 89 1.62 5.41 -16.55
N ALA A 90 0.48 5.64 -17.21
CA ALA A 90 -0.62 6.43 -16.70
C ALA A 90 -1.74 5.50 -16.24
N GLU A 91 -2.20 5.69 -15.02
CA GLU A 91 -3.30 4.93 -14.44
C GLU A 91 -4.62 5.31 -15.14
N ARG A 92 -5.39 4.30 -15.54
CA ARG A 92 -6.73 4.46 -16.13
C ARG A 92 -7.84 4.40 -15.10
N SER A 93 -7.59 3.70 -13.99
CA SER A 93 -8.50 3.56 -12.87
C SER A 93 -8.88 4.92 -12.30
N LYS A 94 -10.10 5.06 -11.80
CA LYS A 94 -10.60 6.33 -11.25
C LYS A 94 -10.11 6.61 -9.83
N GLY A 95 -9.63 5.60 -9.12
CA GLY A 95 -9.00 5.75 -7.81
C GLY A 95 -7.51 6.00 -7.94
N LYS A 96 -6.90 6.50 -6.87
CA LYS A 96 -5.43 6.57 -6.66
C LYS A 96 -5.01 5.75 -5.43
N ASP A 97 -5.80 4.75 -5.09
CA ASP A 97 -5.59 3.86 -3.95
C ASP A 97 -4.82 2.60 -4.35
N THR A 98 -4.11 2.00 -3.39
CA THR A 98 -3.26 0.81 -3.60
C THR A 98 -3.96 -0.34 -4.36
N PRO A 99 -5.21 -0.77 -4.02
CA PRO A 99 -5.94 -1.75 -4.82
C PRO A 99 -6.10 -1.37 -6.29
N SER A 100 -6.53 -0.14 -6.60
CA SER A 100 -6.74 0.31 -7.99
C SER A 100 -5.48 0.14 -8.84
N GLY A 101 -4.35 0.66 -8.39
CA GLY A 101 -3.08 0.55 -9.12
C GLY A 101 -2.61 -0.90 -9.26
N HIS A 102 -2.69 -1.70 -8.20
CA HIS A 102 -2.26 -3.09 -8.23
C HIS A 102 -3.13 -3.96 -9.15
N TRP A 103 -4.45 -3.79 -9.12
CA TRP A 103 -5.35 -4.57 -9.96
C TRP A 103 -5.21 -4.17 -11.42
N GLU A 104 -5.02 -2.89 -11.71
CA GLU A 104 -4.76 -2.41 -13.07
C GLU A 104 -3.46 -2.97 -13.64
N MET A 105 -2.37 -2.99 -12.84
CA MET A 105 -1.11 -3.65 -13.22
C MET A 105 -1.31 -5.13 -13.58
N ALA A 106 -2.28 -5.80 -12.95
CA ALA A 106 -2.65 -7.18 -13.23
C ALA A 106 -3.77 -7.32 -14.28
N GLY A 107 -4.10 -6.25 -15.02
CA GLY A 107 -5.02 -6.27 -16.16
C GLY A 107 -6.49 -5.98 -15.83
N VAL A 108 -6.79 -5.51 -14.62
CA VAL A 108 -8.16 -5.25 -14.15
C VAL A 108 -8.28 -3.80 -13.64
N PRO A 109 -8.43 -2.81 -14.54
CA PRO A 109 -8.61 -1.42 -14.15
C PRO A 109 -9.93 -1.20 -13.37
N VAL A 110 -9.87 -0.35 -12.35
CA VAL A 110 -11.01 0.04 -11.51
C VAL A 110 -11.68 1.27 -12.11
N GLU A 111 -12.61 1.03 -13.05
CA GLU A 111 -13.35 2.09 -13.75
C GLU A 111 -14.62 2.57 -13.00
N PHE A 112 -14.85 2.05 -11.80
CA PHE A 112 -15.96 2.41 -10.91
C PHE A 112 -15.48 3.25 -9.72
N ASP A 113 -16.42 3.94 -9.07
CA ASP A 113 -16.14 4.72 -7.86
C ASP A 113 -16.32 3.83 -6.62
N TRP A 114 -15.35 3.87 -5.71
CA TRP A 114 -15.48 3.25 -4.39
C TRP A 114 -16.63 3.88 -3.59
N GLY A 115 -17.23 3.10 -2.71
CA GLY A 115 -18.13 3.65 -1.70
C GLY A 115 -17.37 4.32 -0.57
N TYR A 116 -17.93 5.38 -0.02
CA TYR A 116 -17.40 6.08 1.15
C TYR A 116 -18.51 6.30 2.16
N PHE A 117 -18.19 6.13 3.44
CA PHE A 117 -19.11 6.47 4.52
C PHE A 117 -19.04 7.96 4.87
N SER A 118 -20.11 8.48 5.46
CA SER A 118 -20.22 9.91 5.77
C SER A 118 -19.15 10.35 6.76
N LEU A 119 -18.59 11.54 6.55
CA LEU A 119 -17.74 12.20 7.55
C LEU A 119 -18.55 12.77 8.72
N GLU A 120 -19.86 12.92 8.54
CA GLU A 120 -20.78 13.30 9.61
C GLU A 120 -21.07 12.12 10.53
N THR A 121 -21.55 12.42 11.75
CA THR A 121 -21.94 11.38 12.73
C THR A 121 -23.47 11.34 12.83
N PRO A 122 -24.12 10.19 12.63
CA PRO A 122 -23.54 8.86 12.38
C PRO A 122 -22.95 8.69 10.96
N SER A 123 -21.84 7.96 10.87
CA SER A 123 -21.15 7.70 9.59
C SER A 123 -21.76 6.55 8.78
N PHE A 124 -22.30 5.56 9.47
CA PHE A 124 -22.81 4.32 8.90
C PHE A 124 -24.34 4.30 8.86
N PRO A 125 -24.96 3.73 7.81
CA PRO A 125 -26.40 3.50 7.76
C PRO A 125 -26.90 2.68 8.96
N ASP A 126 -28.06 3.04 9.49
CA ASP A 126 -28.65 2.35 10.65
C ASP A 126 -28.92 0.86 10.37
N SER A 127 -29.29 0.51 9.13
CA SER A 127 -29.48 -0.88 8.69
C SER A 127 -28.19 -1.70 8.81
N LEU A 128 -27.07 -1.18 8.30
CA LEU A 128 -25.77 -1.84 8.37
C LEU A 128 -25.36 -2.13 9.83
N ILE A 129 -25.56 -1.17 10.73
CA ILE A 129 -25.25 -1.35 12.15
C ILE A 129 -26.21 -2.34 12.81
N ALA A 130 -27.50 -2.28 12.51
CA ALA A 130 -28.49 -3.21 13.05
C ALA A 130 -28.20 -4.66 12.62
N ASP A 131 -27.88 -4.88 11.35
CA ASP A 131 -27.56 -6.20 10.81
C ASP A 131 -26.26 -6.74 11.42
N LEU A 132 -25.23 -5.91 11.54
CA LEU A 132 -23.97 -6.33 12.20
C LEU A 132 -24.21 -6.75 13.66
N VAL A 133 -25.02 -5.97 14.39
CA VAL A 133 -25.38 -6.27 15.79
C VAL A 133 -26.15 -7.58 15.90
N ALA A 134 -27.14 -7.78 15.02
CA ALA A 134 -27.97 -8.97 15.03
C ALA A 134 -27.20 -10.23 14.64
N GLU A 135 -26.43 -10.19 13.55
CA GLU A 135 -25.71 -11.36 13.03
C GLU A 135 -24.52 -11.78 13.90
N CYS A 136 -23.92 -10.84 14.64
CA CYS A 136 -22.76 -11.12 15.49
C CYS A 136 -23.09 -11.25 16.99
N ASP A 137 -24.37 -11.21 17.37
CA ASP A 137 -24.84 -11.21 18.77
C ASP A 137 -24.08 -10.18 19.63
N LEU A 138 -24.07 -8.93 19.16
CA LEU A 138 -23.39 -7.82 19.84
C LEU A 138 -24.34 -7.11 20.81
N PRO A 139 -23.85 -6.59 21.94
CA PRO A 139 -24.66 -5.74 22.82
C PRO A 139 -24.97 -4.35 22.22
N GLY A 140 -24.52 -4.08 20.99
CA GLY A 140 -24.51 -2.79 20.30
C GLY A 140 -23.10 -2.42 19.81
N VAL A 141 -22.94 -1.21 19.27
CA VAL A 141 -21.63 -0.67 18.84
C VAL A 141 -21.34 0.68 19.51
N LEU A 142 -20.07 1.09 19.52
CA LEU A 142 -19.60 2.42 19.90
C LEU A 142 -18.97 3.12 18.69
N GLY A 143 -18.85 4.46 18.72
CA GLY A 143 -18.22 5.24 17.66
C GLY A 143 -19.21 5.67 16.59
N ASN A 144 -19.39 4.86 15.55
CA ASN A 144 -20.19 5.17 14.36
C ASN A 144 -19.87 6.58 13.81
N CYS A 145 -18.58 6.86 13.63
CA CYS A 145 -18.09 8.17 13.22
C CYS A 145 -16.82 8.06 12.38
N HIS A 146 -16.44 9.15 11.72
CA HIS A 146 -15.10 9.35 11.17
C HIS A 146 -14.11 9.68 12.30
N SER A 147 -12.99 8.97 12.38
CA SER A 147 -11.96 9.22 13.40
C SER A 147 -10.62 8.53 13.06
N SER A 148 -9.53 9.01 13.67
CA SER A 148 -8.26 8.28 13.67
C SER A 148 -8.31 7.10 14.65
N GLY A 149 -7.66 5.99 14.30
CA GLY A 149 -7.65 4.79 15.15
C GLY A 149 -7.08 5.03 16.56
N THR A 150 -6.07 5.89 16.70
CA THR A 150 -5.50 6.22 18.01
C THR A 150 -6.48 7.04 18.86
N GLU A 151 -7.12 8.04 18.27
CA GLU A 151 -8.06 8.91 18.98
C GLU A 151 -9.33 8.15 19.41
N ILE A 152 -9.92 7.35 18.52
CA ILE A 152 -11.16 6.63 18.84
C ILE A 152 -10.96 5.57 19.92
N ILE A 153 -9.81 4.87 19.90
CA ILE A 153 -9.48 3.84 20.89
C ILE A 153 -9.20 4.51 22.24
N ASP A 154 -8.45 5.62 22.28
CA ASP A 154 -8.22 6.35 23.52
C ASP A 154 -9.52 6.89 24.13
N ARG A 155 -10.40 7.40 23.27
CA ARG A 155 -11.69 7.98 23.67
C ARG A 155 -12.68 6.94 24.17
N LEU A 156 -12.79 5.79 23.51
CA LEU A 156 -13.88 4.82 23.73
C LEU A 156 -13.42 3.47 24.30
N GLY A 157 -12.11 3.22 24.43
CA GLY A 157 -11.57 1.93 24.86
C GLY A 157 -12.06 1.48 26.24
N ALA A 158 -12.13 2.39 27.21
CA ALA A 158 -12.62 2.07 28.55
C ALA A 158 -14.12 1.69 28.55
N GLU A 159 -14.94 2.37 27.76
CA GLU A 159 -16.37 2.05 27.62
C GLU A 159 -16.58 0.76 26.83
N HIS A 160 -15.73 0.49 25.84
CA HIS A 160 -15.70 -0.79 25.12
C HIS A 160 -15.45 -1.95 26.09
N ILE A 161 -14.42 -1.86 26.93
CA ILE A 161 -14.10 -2.89 27.94
C ILE A 161 -15.27 -3.14 28.89
N LYS A 162 -15.93 -2.06 29.35
CA LYS A 162 -17.05 -2.14 30.30
C LYS A 162 -18.33 -2.71 29.67
N SER A 163 -18.65 -2.32 28.44
CA SER A 163 -19.91 -2.64 27.79
C SER A 163 -19.87 -3.89 26.91
N GLY A 164 -18.67 -4.31 26.48
CA GLY A 164 -18.47 -5.37 25.50
C GLY A 164 -18.87 -4.99 24.06
N LYS A 165 -19.24 -3.72 23.81
CA LYS A 165 -19.62 -3.23 22.46
C LYS A 165 -18.37 -2.90 21.65
N PRO A 166 -18.14 -3.51 20.47
CA PRO A 166 -17.00 -3.13 19.62
C PRO A 166 -17.11 -1.67 19.16
N ILE A 167 -15.96 -1.06 18.88
CA ILE A 167 -15.87 0.32 18.38
C ILE A 167 -15.83 0.26 16.85
N VAL A 168 -16.81 0.85 16.17
CA VAL A 168 -16.86 0.95 14.71
C VAL A 168 -16.58 2.39 14.27
N TYR A 169 -15.73 2.57 13.25
CA TYR A 169 -15.35 3.89 12.74
C TYR A 169 -14.83 3.82 11.30
N THR A 170 -14.82 4.96 10.60
CA THR A 170 -14.31 5.10 9.23
C THR A 170 -13.16 6.13 9.15
N SER A 171 -12.45 6.16 8.03
CA SER A 171 -11.53 7.25 7.64
C SER A 171 -12.04 7.94 6.37
N ALA A 172 -11.21 8.81 5.77
CA ALA A 172 -11.45 9.39 4.46
C ALA A 172 -11.39 8.34 3.32
N ASP A 173 -10.78 7.17 3.60
CA ASP A 173 -10.70 6.06 2.64
C ASP A 173 -11.97 5.22 2.63
N SER A 174 -12.10 4.37 1.59
CA SER A 174 -13.16 3.37 1.48
C SER A 174 -12.95 2.20 2.46
N VAL A 175 -13.21 2.43 3.75
CA VAL A 175 -12.97 1.45 4.82
C VAL A 175 -14.07 1.38 5.87
N PHE A 176 -14.26 0.19 6.45
CA PHE A 176 -15.03 -0.02 7.68
C PHE A 176 -14.11 -0.63 8.75
N GLN A 177 -13.85 0.10 9.84
CA GLN A 177 -12.87 -0.34 10.85
C GLN A 177 -13.57 -0.75 12.13
N ILE A 178 -13.11 -1.87 12.72
CA ILE A 178 -13.65 -2.40 13.98
C ILE A 178 -12.51 -2.55 14.97
N ALA A 179 -12.52 -1.76 16.04
CA ALA A 179 -11.58 -1.86 17.14
C ALA A 179 -12.19 -2.59 18.33
N ALA A 180 -11.41 -3.52 18.91
CA ALA A 180 -11.80 -4.25 20.09
C ALA A 180 -10.58 -4.67 20.91
N HIS A 181 -10.73 -4.74 22.23
CA HIS A 181 -9.68 -5.13 23.15
C HIS A 181 -9.48 -6.65 23.09
N GLU A 182 -8.24 -7.11 22.90
CA GLU A 182 -7.95 -8.54 22.63
C GLU A 182 -8.41 -9.48 23.74
N ILE A 183 -8.24 -9.08 25.00
CA ILE A 183 -8.62 -9.89 26.18
C ILE A 183 -10.12 -9.81 26.47
N HIS A 184 -10.68 -8.60 26.59
CA HIS A 184 -12.07 -8.41 27.01
C HIS A 184 -13.10 -8.77 25.93
N PHE A 185 -12.78 -8.55 24.65
CA PHE A 185 -13.68 -8.89 23.54
C PHE A 185 -13.32 -10.24 22.89
N GLY A 186 -12.03 -10.58 22.87
CA GLY A 186 -11.50 -11.77 22.21
C GLY A 186 -11.06 -11.48 20.77
N LEU A 187 -9.80 -11.79 20.45
CA LEU A 187 -9.25 -11.60 19.09
C LEU A 187 -10.00 -12.43 18.04
N ASP A 188 -10.28 -13.70 18.32
CA ASP A 188 -11.04 -14.56 17.39
C ASP A 188 -12.47 -14.06 17.18
N ARG A 189 -13.08 -13.46 18.22
CA ARG A 189 -14.39 -12.84 18.11
C ARG A 189 -14.34 -11.61 17.21
N LEU A 190 -13.32 -10.75 17.38
CA LEU A 190 -13.10 -9.60 16.51
C LEU A 190 -12.99 -10.03 15.04
N TYR A 191 -12.21 -11.07 14.74
CA TYR A 191 -12.09 -11.55 13.36
C TYR A 191 -13.41 -12.04 12.79
N LYS A 192 -14.20 -12.80 13.54
CA LYS A 192 -15.53 -13.25 13.10
C LYS A 192 -16.48 -12.07 12.82
N VAL A 193 -16.44 -11.04 13.67
CA VAL A 193 -17.23 -9.82 13.45
C VAL A 193 -16.78 -9.09 12.19
N CYS A 194 -15.47 -9.02 11.93
CA CYS A 194 -14.95 -8.43 10.71
C CYS A 194 -15.34 -9.24 9.45
N ASP A 195 -15.34 -10.59 9.53
CA ASP A 195 -15.75 -11.45 8.41
C ASP A 195 -17.24 -11.22 8.07
N VAL A 196 -18.11 -11.08 9.07
CA VAL A 196 -19.53 -10.71 8.88
C VAL A 196 -19.66 -9.30 8.32
N ALA A 197 -18.95 -8.33 8.90
CA ALA A 197 -18.96 -6.95 8.42
C ALA A 197 -18.54 -6.86 6.95
N ARG A 198 -17.54 -7.64 6.52
CA ARG A 198 -17.08 -7.68 5.14
C ARG A 198 -18.21 -8.01 4.17
N ARG A 199 -18.98 -9.06 4.45
CA ARG A 199 -20.16 -9.42 3.65
C ARG A 199 -21.23 -8.32 3.67
N LEU A 200 -21.48 -7.71 4.83
CA LEU A 200 -22.49 -6.67 4.97
C LEU A 200 -22.13 -5.38 4.23
N VAL A 201 -20.85 -5.02 4.18
CA VAL A 201 -20.42 -3.78 3.53
C VAL A 201 -20.23 -3.90 2.01
N ASP A 202 -20.39 -5.09 1.43
CA ASP A 202 -20.21 -5.31 -0.02
C ASP A 202 -21.25 -4.55 -0.87
N GLU A 203 -22.50 -4.40 -0.39
CA GLU A 203 -23.53 -3.61 -1.10
C GLU A 203 -23.18 -2.12 -1.21
N TYR A 204 -22.30 -1.63 -0.33
CA TYR A 204 -21.85 -0.24 -0.28
C TYR A 204 -20.55 -0.04 -1.07
N ASN A 205 -20.03 -1.06 -1.76
CA ASN A 205 -18.78 -1.01 -2.51
C ASN A 205 -17.57 -0.52 -1.66
N ILE A 206 -17.47 -0.99 -0.42
CA ILE A 206 -16.39 -0.60 0.50
C ILE A 206 -15.13 -1.42 0.23
N GLY A 207 -14.00 -0.77 -0.01
CA GLY A 207 -12.73 -1.41 -0.36
C GLY A 207 -12.23 -2.40 0.68
N ARG A 208 -12.22 -2.03 1.97
CA ARG A 208 -11.69 -2.90 3.05
C ARG A 208 -12.46 -2.85 4.37
N VAL A 209 -12.54 -3.99 5.04
CA VAL A 209 -12.85 -4.07 6.48
C VAL A 209 -11.56 -4.28 7.25
N ILE A 210 -11.31 -3.53 8.33
CA ILE A 210 -10.05 -3.61 9.08
C ILE A 210 -10.31 -3.94 10.54
N ALA A 211 -9.78 -5.08 10.98
CA ALA A 211 -9.69 -5.45 12.39
C ALA A 211 -8.58 -4.63 13.07
N ARG A 212 -8.93 -3.93 14.15
CA ARG A 212 -8.04 -3.05 14.91
C ARG A 212 -7.95 -3.49 16.36
N PRO A 213 -7.32 -4.64 16.64
CA PRO A 213 -7.13 -5.08 18.00
C PRO A 213 -6.23 -4.12 18.79
N PHE A 214 -6.54 -3.97 20.07
CA PHE A 214 -5.73 -3.18 21.00
C PHE A 214 -5.65 -3.85 22.37
N ILE A 215 -4.65 -3.42 23.15
CA ILE A 215 -4.42 -3.80 24.55
C ILE A 215 -4.22 -2.55 25.40
N GLY A 216 -4.15 -2.71 26.72
CA GLY A 216 -3.99 -1.63 27.70
C GLY A 216 -5.22 -1.55 28.59
N GLU A 217 -5.07 -0.95 29.78
CA GLU A 217 -6.12 -1.01 30.82
C GLU A 217 -6.88 0.31 30.95
N GLY A 218 -6.32 1.42 30.48
CA GLY A 218 -6.85 2.75 30.71
C GLY A 218 -6.58 3.74 29.60
N LYS A 219 -7.29 4.87 29.69
CA LYS A 219 -7.09 6.02 28.80
C LYS A 219 -5.63 6.50 28.88
N GLY A 220 -5.02 6.73 27.74
CA GLY A 220 -3.60 7.07 27.58
C GLY A 220 -2.68 5.85 27.51
N GLU A 221 -3.17 4.65 27.82
CA GLU A 221 -2.38 3.41 27.86
C GLU A 221 -2.76 2.43 26.74
N PHE A 222 -3.82 2.70 25.98
CA PHE A 222 -4.25 1.81 24.91
C PHE A 222 -3.28 1.82 23.73
N VAL A 223 -2.87 0.63 23.31
CA VAL A 223 -1.92 0.42 22.20
C VAL A 223 -2.50 -0.59 21.22
N ARG A 224 -2.55 -0.22 19.94
CA ARG A 224 -2.90 -1.14 18.85
C ARG A 224 -1.85 -2.24 18.72
N THR A 225 -2.28 -3.47 18.53
CA THR A 225 -1.36 -4.60 18.41
C THR A 225 -1.00 -4.89 16.94
N GLY A 226 -0.02 -5.78 16.76
CA GLY A 226 0.35 -6.33 15.45
C GLY A 226 -0.68 -7.31 14.87
N ASN A 227 -1.73 -7.68 15.61
CA ASN A 227 -2.79 -8.60 15.17
C ASN A 227 -3.82 -7.95 14.24
N ARG A 228 -3.47 -6.81 13.61
CA ARG A 228 -4.26 -6.17 12.57
C ARG A 228 -4.54 -7.19 11.45
N ARG A 229 -5.79 -7.23 10.99
CA ARG A 229 -6.20 -8.00 9.81
C ARG A 229 -7.04 -7.13 8.90
N ASP A 230 -6.69 -7.12 7.61
CA ASP A 230 -7.41 -6.39 6.58
C ASP A 230 -8.16 -7.40 5.71
N LEU A 231 -9.45 -7.14 5.47
CA LEU A 231 -10.33 -7.92 4.61
C LEU A 231 -10.69 -7.07 3.40
N SER A 232 -9.89 -7.21 2.35
CA SER A 232 -10.09 -6.52 1.08
C SER A 232 -11.17 -7.21 0.25
N VAL A 233 -11.92 -6.42 -0.51
CA VAL A 233 -12.72 -6.95 -1.62
C VAL A 233 -11.79 -7.54 -2.69
N PRO A 234 -12.13 -8.69 -3.31
CA PRO A 234 -11.33 -9.24 -4.39
C PRO A 234 -11.41 -8.37 -5.65
N PRO A 235 -10.43 -8.49 -6.57
CA PRO A 235 -10.55 -7.93 -7.90
C PRO A 235 -11.88 -8.32 -8.57
N PRO A 236 -12.52 -7.41 -9.34
CA PRO A 236 -13.84 -7.66 -9.92
C PRO A 236 -13.84 -8.66 -11.10
N ALA A 237 -12.67 -9.07 -11.56
CA ALA A 237 -12.49 -10.02 -12.66
C ALA A 237 -11.20 -10.84 -12.46
N PRO A 238 -11.02 -11.97 -13.17
CA PRO A 238 -9.75 -12.69 -13.20
C PRO A 238 -8.61 -11.79 -13.65
N THR A 239 -7.54 -11.78 -12.85
CA THR A 239 -6.32 -11.01 -13.05
C THR A 239 -5.26 -11.83 -13.79
N LEU A 240 -4.15 -11.20 -14.17
CA LEU A 240 -2.93 -11.88 -14.63
C LEU A 240 -2.52 -13.03 -13.72
N LEU A 241 -2.72 -12.88 -12.40
CA LEU A 241 -2.36 -13.89 -11.41
C LEU A 241 -3.23 -15.13 -11.55
N ASP A 242 -4.53 -14.96 -11.76
CA ASP A 242 -5.47 -16.06 -12.00
C ASP A 242 -5.10 -16.83 -13.27
N PHE A 243 -4.85 -16.10 -14.37
CA PHE A 243 -4.42 -16.73 -15.63
C PHE A 243 -3.10 -17.50 -15.48
N MET A 244 -2.18 -17.00 -14.64
CA MET A 244 -0.94 -17.71 -14.34
C MET A 244 -1.21 -19.04 -13.63
N VAL A 245 -2.05 -19.03 -12.59
CA VAL A 245 -2.42 -20.25 -11.85
C VAL A 245 -3.17 -21.24 -12.73
N ASP A 246 -4.15 -20.78 -13.51
CA ASP A 246 -4.95 -21.61 -14.41
C ASP A 246 -4.10 -22.28 -15.51
N SER A 247 -2.98 -21.65 -15.90
CA SER A 247 -2.01 -22.22 -16.84
C SER A 247 -1.06 -23.26 -16.21
N GLY A 248 -1.25 -23.59 -14.93
CA GLY A 248 -0.38 -24.49 -14.17
C GLY A 248 0.92 -23.82 -13.68
N GLY A 249 0.95 -22.49 -13.70
CA GLY A 249 2.05 -21.68 -13.18
C GLY A 249 1.92 -21.39 -11.69
N GLU A 250 2.93 -20.68 -11.18
CA GLU A 250 3.01 -20.33 -9.78
C GLU A 250 2.96 -18.81 -9.56
N VAL A 251 2.27 -18.37 -8.51
CA VAL A 251 2.24 -16.96 -8.09
C VAL A 251 2.66 -16.87 -6.62
N ILE A 252 3.87 -16.35 -6.41
CA ILE A 252 4.48 -16.16 -5.11
C ILE A 252 4.32 -14.70 -4.71
N SER A 253 3.47 -14.43 -3.72
CA SER A 253 3.26 -13.10 -3.17
C SER A 253 4.13 -12.86 -1.94
N ILE A 254 4.68 -11.65 -1.84
CA ILE A 254 5.55 -11.24 -0.74
C ILE A 254 5.06 -9.92 -0.17
N GLY A 255 4.96 -9.84 1.16
CA GLY A 255 4.43 -8.66 1.84
C GLY A 255 2.92 -8.56 1.69
N LYS A 256 2.42 -7.38 1.29
CA LYS A 256 0.97 -7.09 1.23
C LYS A 256 0.24 -7.58 -0.02
N ILE A 257 0.95 -8.12 -1.02
CA ILE A 257 0.34 -8.52 -2.31
C ILE A 257 -0.87 -9.46 -2.10
N ALA A 258 -0.73 -10.48 -1.26
CA ALA A 258 -1.84 -11.42 -1.02
C ALA A 258 -3.08 -10.74 -0.42
N ASP A 259 -2.89 -9.74 0.44
CA ASP A 259 -4.00 -8.99 1.05
C ASP A 259 -4.63 -7.99 0.06
N ILE A 260 -3.83 -7.41 -0.84
CA ILE A 260 -4.29 -6.47 -1.88
C ILE A 260 -5.17 -7.19 -2.92
N PHE A 261 -4.81 -8.43 -3.28
CA PHE A 261 -5.61 -9.25 -4.20
C PHE A 261 -6.64 -10.14 -3.49
N ALA A 262 -6.87 -9.96 -2.18
CA ALA A 262 -7.76 -10.80 -1.38
C ALA A 262 -7.51 -12.32 -1.58
N GLN A 263 -6.24 -12.70 -1.68
CA GLN A 263 -5.72 -14.05 -1.97
C GLN A 263 -6.07 -14.61 -3.37
N GLN A 264 -6.76 -13.85 -4.22
CA GLN A 264 -7.11 -14.26 -5.58
C GLN A 264 -5.85 -14.41 -6.44
N GLY A 265 -5.78 -15.51 -7.19
CA GLY A 265 -4.64 -15.84 -8.05
C GLY A 265 -3.32 -16.13 -7.32
N ILE A 266 -3.32 -16.32 -6.00
CA ILE A 266 -2.10 -16.57 -5.20
C ILE A 266 -1.93 -18.06 -4.90
N THR A 267 -0.77 -18.63 -5.23
CA THR A 267 -0.45 -20.04 -4.88
C THR A 267 0.37 -20.14 -3.59
N ARG A 268 1.29 -19.20 -3.36
CA ARG A 268 2.09 -19.09 -2.14
C ARG A 268 2.15 -17.64 -1.67
N HIS A 269 2.07 -17.43 -0.36
CA HIS A 269 2.23 -16.12 0.24
C HIS A 269 3.25 -16.16 1.37
N TYR A 270 4.10 -15.13 1.42
CA TYR A 270 5.07 -14.94 2.49
C TYR A 270 4.85 -13.58 3.14
N LYS A 271 4.51 -13.59 4.43
CA LYS A 271 4.41 -12.37 5.22
C LYS A 271 5.81 -11.84 5.51
N ALA A 272 6.03 -10.56 5.19
CA ALA A 272 7.24 -9.83 5.50
C ALA A 272 6.86 -8.38 5.82
N HIS A 273 7.57 -7.78 6.77
CA HIS A 273 7.34 -6.44 7.27
C HIS A 273 8.56 -5.57 7.05
N GLY A 274 8.34 -4.43 6.40
CA GLY A 274 9.39 -3.50 6.03
C GLY A 274 10.21 -3.92 4.81
N ASN A 275 10.71 -2.94 4.09
CA ASN A 275 11.34 -3.12 2.78
C ASN A 275 12.54 -4.08 2.84
N LEU A 276 13.34 -4.02 3.92
CA LEU A 276 14.47 -4.92 4.11
C LEU A 276 14.07 -6.39 4.21
N GLN A 277 13.04 -6.71 5.01
CA GLN A 277 12.57 -8.08 5.14
C GLN A 277 11.91 -8.55 3.84
N ILE A 278 11.11 -7.69 3.20
CA ILE A 278 10.47 -7.99 1.93
C ILE A 278 11.53 -8.29 0.86
N PHE A 279 12.58 -7.47 0.75
CA PHE A 279 13.68 -7.69 -0.17
C PHE A 279 14.46 -8.98 0.14
N SER A 280 14.68 -9.29 1.42
CA SER A 280 15.33 -10.55 1.80
C SER A 280 14.52 -11.78 1.40
N VAL A 281 13.20 -11.76 1.63
CA VAL A 281 12.31 -12.87 1.21
C VAL A 281 12.22 -12.94 -0.30
N LEU A 282 12.18 -11.80 -1.00
CA LEU A 282 12.26 -11.73 -2.45
C LEU A 282 13.51 -12.46 -2.96
N MET A 283 14.68 -12.14 -2.41
CA MET A 283 15.93 -12.79 -2.80
C MET A 283 15.91 -14.29 -2.51
N GLU A 284 15.32 -14.73 -1.39
CA GLU A 284 15.13 -16.16 -1.11
C GLU A 284 14.29 -16.83 -2.21
N GLN A 285 13.13 -16.26 -2.54
CA GLN A 285 12.24 -16.82 -3.57
C GLN A 285 12.88 -16.76 -4.96
N VAL A 286 13.62 -15.71 -5.31
CA VAL A 286 14.40 -15.64 -6.56
C VAL A 286 15.46 -16.74 -6.62
N ASN A 287 16.00 -17.21 -5.51
CA ASN A 287 16.97 -18.31 -5.53
C ASN A 287 16.30 -19.68 -5.65
N ILE A 288 15.18 -19.91 -4.96
CA ILE A 288 14.59 -21.25 -4.82
C ILE A 288 13.44 -21.56 -5.77
N SER A 289 12.81 -20.55 -6.37
CA SER A 289 11.59 -20.77 -7.17
C SER A 289 11.87 -21.50 -8.49
N ALA A 290 10.90 -22.32 -8.88
CA ALA A 290 10.91 -23.02 -10.17
C ALA A 290 10.71 -22.03 -11.34
N GLU A 291 10.85 -22.54 -12.56
CA GLU A 291 10.38 -21.84 -13.75
C GLU A 291 8.84 -21.78 -13.78
N ASN A 292 8.29 -20.97 -14.69
CA ASN A 292 6.84 -20.76 -14.81
C ASN A 292 6.26 -20.18 -13.51
N ALA A 293 6.87 -19.09 -13.04
CA ALA A 293 6.49 -18.42 -11.80
C ALA A 293 6.45 -16.88 -11.97
N ILE A 294 5.47 -16.26 -11.31
CA ILE A 294 5.45 -14.84 -10.98
C ILE A 294 5.87 -14.71 -9.52
N ILE A 295 6.91 -13.91 -9.26
CA ILE A 295 7.30 -13.48 -7.91
C ILE A 295 6.90 -12.01 -7.78
N PHE A 296 5.95 -11.71 -6.90
CA PHE A 296 5.34 -10.39 -6.78
C PHE A 296 5.54 -9.85 -5.37
N ALA A 297 6.31 -8.77 -5.25
CA ALA A 297 6.61 -8.09 -3.99
C ALA A 297 6.12 -6.65 -3.99
N ASN A 298 5.57 -6.21 -2.86
CA ASN A 298 5.23 -4.80 -2.62
C ASN A 298 6.11 -4.21 -1.51
N MET A 299 6.93 -3.22 -1.83
CA MET A 299 7.85 -2.51 -0.92
C MET A 299 7.14 -1.35 -0.22
N VAL A 300 6.30 -1.70 0.76
CA VAL A 300 5.30 -0.81 1.34
C VAL A 300 5.81 0.34 2.23
N ASP A 301 7.08 0.33 2.66
CA ASP A 301 7.55 1.38 3.58
C ASP A 301 7.61 2.76 2.91
N PHE A 302 7.85 2.79 1.60
CA PHE A 302 7.84 3.99 0.78
C PHE A 302 6.58 4.82 1.01
N ASP A 303 5.42 4.18 0.92
CA ASP A 303 4.12 4.80 1.20
C ASP A 303 3.87 5.02 2.71
N MET A 304 3.85 3.92 3.47
CA MET A 304 3.29 3.91 4.82
C MET A 304 4.18 4.62 5.87
N LEU A 305 5.50 4.58 5.70
CA LEU A 305 6.45 5.19 6.63
C LEU A 305 6.92 6.57 6.18
N TYR A 306 6.92 6.85 4.87
CA TYR A 306 7.55 8.07 4.36
C TYR A 306 6.60 8.98 3.57
N GLY A 307 5.92 8.47 2.54
CA GLY A 307 4.98 9.23 1.71
C GLY A 307 3.87 9.88 2.53
N HIS A 308 3.02 9.08 3.17
CA HIS A 308 1.93 9.57 4.02
C HIS A 308 2.39 10.44 5.21
N ARG A 309 3.65 10.27 5.65
CA ARG A 309 4.23 11.04 6.77
C ARG A 309 4.95 12.30 6.30
N ARG A 310 5.03 12.54 4.99
CA ARG A 310 5.75 13.66 4.39
C ARG A 310 7.22 13.72 4.84
N ASP A 311 7.84 12.54 4.96
CA ASP A 311 9.24 12.38 5.38
C ASP A 311 10.14 12.16 4.16
N VAL A 312 10.61 13.27 3.59
CA VAL A 312 11.48 13.27 2.41
C VAL A 312 12.81 12.56 2.67
N ALA A 313 13.41 12.77 3.85
CA ALA A 313 14.72 12.22 4.18
C ALA A 313 14.65 10.69 4.37
N GLY A 314 13.60 10.22 5.05
CA GLY A 314 13.31 8.80 5.19
C GLY A 314 13.05 8.12 3.84
N TYR A 315 12.24 8.74 2.98
CA TYR A 315 11.95 8.20 1.64
C TYR A 315 13.24 8.07 0.81
N ALA A 316 14.05 9.13 0.76
CA ALA A 316 15.32 9.13 0.03
C ALA A 316 16.28 8.05 0.55
N ALA A 317 16.42 7.90 1.87
CA ALA A 317 17.28 6.89 2.47
C ALA A 317 16.80 5.46 2.15
N ALA A 318 15.49 5.23 2.15
CA ALA A 318 14.91 3.94 1.76
C ALA A 318 15.14 3.62 0.28
N LEU A 319 15.09 4.63 -0.62
CA LEU A 319 15.42 4.45 -2.05
C LEU A 319 16.89 4.10 -2.23
N GLU A 320 17.79 4.80 -1.54
CA GLU A 320 19.23 4.50 -1.55
C GLU A 320 19.51 3.08 -1.00
N GLU A 321 18.75 2.61 -0.01
CA GLU A 321 18.86 1.25 0.52
C GLU A 321 18.38 0.18 -0.47
N PHE A 322 17.22 0.39 -1.09
CA PHE A 322 16.70 -0.51 -2.11
C PHE A 322 17.65 -0.58 -3.32
N ASP A 323 18.16 0.56 -3.79
CA ASP A 323 19.09 0.63 -4.93
C ASP A 323 20.37 -0.18 -4.69
N ARG A 324 20.92 -0.15 -3.46
CA ARG A 324 22.08 -0.97 -3.07
C ARG A 324 21.83 -2.48 -3.17
N GLY A 325 20.57 -2.93 -3.10
CA GLY A 325 20.20 -4.33 -3.27
C GLY A 325 20.18 -4.82 -4.71
N LEU A 326 19.99 -3.92 -5.69
CA LEU A 326 19.79 -4.27 -7.10
C LEU A 326 20.94 -5.07 -7.75
N PRO A 327 22.24 -4.80 -7.45
CA PRO A 327 23.33 -5.64 -7.95
C PRO A 327 23.21 -7.11 -7.51
N GLY A 328 22.75 -7.35 -6.28
CA GLY A 328 22.53 -8.68 -5.74
C GLY A 328 21.39 -9.39 -6.44
N LEU A 329 20.27 -8.69 -6.66
CA LEU A 329 19.15 -9.21 -7.45
C LEU A 329 19.61 -9.59 -8.86
N ARG A 330 20.31 -8.69 -9.57
CA ARG A 330 20.82 -8.92 -10.92
C ARG A 330 21.71 -10.15 -11.02
N ALA A 331 22.57 -10.39 -10.01
CA ALA A 331 23.45 -11.55 -9.99
C ALA A 331 22.71 -12.89 -9.78
N ALA A 332 21.52 -12.85 -9.18
CA ALA A 332 20.68 -14.04 -8.94
C ALA A 332 19.73 -14.37 -10.11
N LEU A 333 19.61 -13.49 -11.10
CA LEU A 333 18.75 -13.70 -12.26
C LEU A 333 19.28 -14.78 -13.19
N ARG A 334 18.36 -15.55 -13.76
CA ARG A 334 18.59 -16.48 -14.86
C ARG A 334 18.51 -15.74 -16.20
N PRO A 335 19.09 -16.27 -17.29
CA PRO A 335 19.12 -15.58 -18.58
C PRO A 335 17.76 -15.23 -19.17
N ASP A 336 16.71 -15.95 -18.80
CA ASP A 336 15.34 -15.81 -19.28
C ASP A 336 14.39 -15.21 -18.23
N ASP A 337 14.91 -14.70 -17.11
CA ASP A 337 14.11 -13.96 -16.15
C ASP A 337 13.83 -12.54 -16.65
N VAL A 338 12.65 -12.02 -16.30
CA VAL A 338 12.28 -10.61 -16.49
C VAL A 338 12.03 -10.00 -15.12
N VAL A 339 12.68 -8.86 -14.84
CA VAL A 339 12.40 -8.04 -13.67
C VAL A 339 11.67 -6.78 -14.12
N ILE A 340 10.57 -6.46 -13.45
CA ILE A 340 9.79 -5.24 -13.64
C ILE A 340 9.83 -4.49 -12.32
N LEU A 341 10.33 -3.25 -12.36
CA LEU A 341 10.30 -2.33 -11.23
C LEU A 341 9.28 -1.26 -11.55
N THR A 342 8.31 -1.05 -10.68
CA THR A 342 7.26 -0.05 -10.94
C THR A 342 6.69 0.48 -9.63
N ALA A 343 5.66 1.31 -9.70
CA ALA A 343 4.86 1.77 -8.57
C ALA A 343 3.37 1.59 -8.92
N ASP A 344 2.50 1.76 -7.94
CA ASP A 344 1.05 1.69 -8.11
C ASP A 344 0.38 3.06 -8.18
N HIS A 345 0.97 4.08 -7.55
CA HIS A 345 0.56 5.49 -7.59
C HIS A 345 1.73 6.39 -7.13
N GLY A 346 1.49 7.69 -6.92
CA GLY A 346 2.39 8.62 -6.23
C GLY A 346 2.03 8.81 -4.75
N CYS A 347 2.97 9.27 -3.93
CA CYS A 347 2.70 9.88 -2.63
C CYS A 347 3.83 10.85 -2.28
N ASP A 348 3.79 12.02 -2.93
CA ASP A 348 4.85 13.01 -2.86
C ASP A 348 5.07 13.49 -1.42
N PRO A 349 6.25 13.25 -0.81
CA PRO A 349 6.50 13.59 0.58
C PRO A 349 6.61 15.09 0.84
N THR A 350 6.52 15.93 -0.19
CA THR A 350 6.44 17.40 -0.08
C THR A 350 5.03 17.95 -0.26
N TRP A 351 4.07 17.10 -0.64
CA TRP A 351 2.69 17.49 -0.91
C TRP A 351 1.92 17.89 0.36
N PRO A 352 0.96 18.82 0.30
CA PRO A 352 0.08 19.09 1.44
C PRO A 352 -0.74 17.86 1.85
N GLY A 353 -1.23 17.89 3.09
CA GLY A 353 -2.02 16.79 3.65
C GLY A 353 -1.21 15.51 3.84
N SER A 354 -1.89 14.38 3.77
CA SER A 354 -1.30 13.05 3.99
C SER A 354 -1.90 12.00 3.06
N ASP A 355 -2.49 12.39 1.93
CA ASP A 355 -3.09 11.49 0.95
C ASP A 355 -2.08 11.16 -0.17
N HIS A 356 -2.36 10.11 -0.95
CA HIS A 356 -1.63 9.79 -2.17
C HIS A 356 -1.70 10.93 -3.19
N THR A 357 -0.82 10.90 -4.18
CA THR A 357 -0.80 11.84 -5.31
C THR A 357 -1.03 11.11 -6.62
N ARG A 358 -1.88 11.68 -7.47
CA ARG A 358 -2.17 11.15 -8.80
C ARG A 358 -1.03 11.45 -9.76
N GLU A 359 -0.18 10.46 -9.99
CA GLU A 359 1.07 10.56 -10.77
C GLU A 359 1.21 9.42 -11.78
N HIS A 360 2.02 9.63 -12.81
CA HIS A 360 2.60 8.55 -13.58
C HIS A 360 3.50 7.68 -12.70
N VAL A 361 3.59 6.39 -13.01
CA VAL A 361 4.48 5.43 -12.35
C VAL A 361 5.62 5.01 -13.29
N PRO A 362 6.85 4.81 -12.79
CA PRO A 362 7.96 4.34 -13.62
C PRO A 362 7.77 2.87 -14.01
N VAL A 363 8.31 2.44 -15.15
CA VAL A 363 8.32 1.04 -15.61
C VAL A 363 9.69 0.66 -16.16
#